data_AF-A0A2J6WEP7-F1
#
_entry.id   AF-A0A2J6WEP7-F1
#
_cell.length_a   1.000
_cell.length_b   1.000
_cell.length_c   1.000
_cell.angle_alpha   90.00
_cell.angle_beta   90.00
_cell.angle_gamma   90.00
#
_symmetry.space_group_name_H-M   'P 1'
#
loop_
_entity.id
_entity.type
_entity.pdbx_description
1 polymer ?
#
loop_
_entity_poly.entity_id
_entity_poly.type
_entity_poly.pdbx_seq_one_letter_code
_entity_poly.pdbx_strand_id
1 'polypeptide(L)'
;MKKVVAIFLVVAFMFGFVRFSPAIAASQVVIKMTIGNPKAYVDSKVVTLDSPPIIENGRTLVPFRFIGESIGANIGWDGTKKEVSYVFGDINLKLTIGSNKAVVNNVINMLDVPPKIVSGRTLVPVRFVTETLGAKVGWDANTRTVTITASTTPPKITFKPKAEYTMQVNVGPAFDWGKGAQKWADLVKERTNGLINIKPYFGSSLLQGKQTNWFQAVSEGSIDFVMDSTINASGVVQSLNLFSLPFFINTYENVDKIENGTAGKMIIDQMEKLGVVHLAWGENGFRQLTNSKRPIKTPEDMRGLKFRVVGSPIFVDIFKTLGADAVSMNWGDAVTAFQQGAVDGQENPYGVLIPVQIWQYHKYLTNWNYVIDPLILGVSKQTWDKFPPYIQKAIKDSALEAAEWEKAMVRRGLDGFISINILKNKFGDTPNILDMVGYVRSKGMQIIDLTPEERQQFINATKSIYDKWIPIIGNDIYNAALKDMGK
;
A
#
# COMPACT_ATOMS: atom_id res chain seq x y z
N MET A 1 81.55 49.18 0.15
CA MET A 1 80.10 49.46 0.26
C MET A 1 79.38 48.46 -0.64
N LYS A 2 79.11 47.21 -0.24
CA LYS A 2 78.03 46.71 0.64
C LYS A 2 76.67 47.39 0.40
N LYS A 3 75.73 46.69 -0.24
CA LYS A 3 74.54 46.09 0.40
C LYS A 3 73.82 45.16 -0.59
N VAL A 4 73.92 43.86 -0.30
CA VAL A 4 73.02 42.80 -0.80
C VAL A 4 71.76 42.89 0.04
N VAL A 5 70.59 43.01 -0.60
CA VAL A 5 69.28 43.01 0.07
C VAL A 5 68.84 41.55 0.20
N ALA A 6 68.79 41.06 1.44
CA ALA A 6 68.19 39.78 1.79
C ALA A 6 66.70 39.99 2.07
N ILE A 7 65.84 39.28 1.33
CA ILE A 7 64.41 39.16 1.60
C ILE A 7 64.24 37.98 2.57
N PHE A 8 63.82 38.28 3.80
CA PHE A 8 63.41 37.26 4.77
C PHE A 8 61.97 36.83 4.49
N LEU A 9 61.79 35.57 4.07
CA LEU A 9 60.50 34.90 4.02
C LEU A 9 60.18 34.40 5.45
N VAL A 10 59.32 35.12 6.17
CA VAL A 10 58.76 34.65 7.44
C VAL A 10 57.61 33.70 7.13
N VAL A 11 57.89 32.40 7.16
CA VAL A 11 56.87 31.35 7.18
C VAL A 11 56.33 31.27 8.60
N ALA A 12 55.19 31.92 8.86
CA ALA A 12 54.44 31.74 10.09
C ALA A 12 53.70 30.39 10.03
N PHE A 13 54.25 29.37 10.69
CA PHE A 13 53.54 28.12 10.97
C PHE A 13 52.42 28.41 12.00
N MET A 14 51.20 28.69 11.53
CA MET A 14 50.02 28.55 12.37
C MET A 14 49.75 27.07 12.61
N PHE A 15 50.21 26.55 13.74
CA PHE A 15 49.67 25.31 14.29
C PHE A 15 48.23 25.57 14.74
N GLY A 16 47.28 25.39 13.81
CA GLY A 16 45.88 25.22 14.16
C GLY A 16 45.73 23.92 14.94
N PHE A 17 45.55 24.03 16.26
CA PHE A 17 45.09 22.92 17.07
C PHE A 17 43.70 22.52 16.59
N VAL A 18 43.61 21.51 15.71
CA VAL A 18 42.37 20.77 15.51
C VAL A 18 42.11 20.03 16.82
N ARG A 19 41.24 20.60 17.66
CA ARG A 19 40.64 19.82 18.75
C ARG A 19 39.78 18.74 18.11
N PHE A 20 40.33 17.55 17.98
CA PHE A 20 39.51 16.35 17.91
C PHE A 20 38.80 16.24 19.26
N SER A 21 37.57 16.74 19.34
CA SER A 21 36.64 16.24 20.34
C SER A 21 36.52 14.74 20.09
N PRO A 22 36.90 13.85 21.04
CA PRO A 22 36.62 12.44 20.86
C PRO A 22 35.10 12.33 20.65
N ALA A 23 34.70 11.73 19.53
CA ALA A 23 33.31 11.32 19.38
C ALA A 23 33.02 10.43 20.59
N ILE A 24 32.16 10.88 21.50
CA ILE A 24 31.64 10.04 22.57
C ILE A 24 30.93 8.92 21.82
N ALA A 25 31.53 7.73 21.77
CA ALA A 25 30.87 6.57 21.23
C ALA A 25 29.59 6.41 22.04
N ALA A 26 28.43 6.55 21.39
CA ALA A 26 27.15 6.35 22.05
C ALA A 26 27.18 4.95 22.68
N SER A 27 27.11 4.86 24.01
CA SER A 27 27.22 3.55 24.66
C SER A 27 26.04 2.71 24.20
N GLN A 28 26.33 1.60 23.53
CA GLN A 28 25.31 0.65 23.11
C GLN A 28 25.20 -0.44 24.16
N VAL A 29 23.99 -0.96 24.32
CA VAL A 29 23.69 -2.14 25.14
C VAL A 29 23.21 -3.26 24.22
N VAL A 30 23.76 -4.46 24.41
CA VAL A 30 23.35 -5.67 23.69
C VAL A 30 22.62 -6.61 24.65
N ILE A 31 21.33 -6.82 24.42
CA ILE A 31 20.51 -7.72 25.24
C ILE A 31 20.30 -9.02 24.48
N LYS A 32 20.60 -10.17 25.08
CA LYS A 32 20.29 -11.49 24.53
C LYS A 32 19.37 -12.26 25.44
N MET A 33 18.29 -12.80 24.87
CA MET A 33 17.35 -13.65 25.60
C MET A 33 17.00 -14.88 24.76
N THR A 34 16.94 -16.05 25.40
CA THR A 34 16.56 -17.30 24.74
C THR A 34 15.15 -17.70 25.15
N ILE A 35 14.32 -18.11 24.18
CA ILE A 35 12.92 -18.48 24.45
C ILE A 35 12.84 -19.61 25.49
N GLY A 36 12.00 -19.44 26.50
CA GLY A 36 11.81 -20.40 27.59
C GLY A 36 12.90 -20.37 28.67
N ASN A 37 13.97 -19.60 28.48
CA ASN A 37 15.07 -19.52 29.44
C ASN A 37 14.97 -18.23 30.28
N PRO A 38 14.92 -18.32 31.63
CA PRO A 38 14.92 -17.13 32.48
C PRO A 38 16.30 -16.46 32.56
N LYS A 39 17.40 -17.08 32.09
CA LYS A 39 18.69 -16.41 32.01
C LYS A 39 18.77 -15.56 30.73
N ALA A 40 18.99 -14.28 30.92
CA ALA A 40 19.28 -13.31 29.88
C ALA A 40 20.70 -12.77 30.03
N TYR A 41 21.19 -12.09 29.00
CA TYR A 41 22.47 -11.40 29.00
C TYR A 41 22.25 -9.94 28.66
N VAL A 42 22.81 -9.05 29.47
CA VAL A 42 22.99 -7.63 29.12
C VAL A 42 24.49 -7.44 28.95
N ASP A 43 24.89 -7.20 27.71
CA ASP A 43 26.25 -7.34 27.21
C ASP A 43 26.83 -8.73 27.53
N SER A 44 27.79 -8.80 28.46
CA SER A 44 28.37 -10.06 28.95
C SER A 44 27.86 -10.47 30.33
N LYS A 45 27.01 -9.66 30.97
CA LYS A 45 26.53 -9.91 32.32
C LYS A 45 25.25 -10.74 32.30
N VAL A 46 25.26 -11.85 33.03
CA VAL A 46 24.06 -12.68 33.23
C VAL A 46 23.07 -11.97 34.14
N VAL A 47 21.81 -11.91 33.70
CA VAL A 47 20.67 -11.39 34.45
C VAL A 47 19.58 -12.45 34.47
N THR A 48 18.98 -12.68 35.63
CA THR A 48 17.84 -13.59 35.75
C THR A 48 16.54 -12.80 35.59
N LEU A 49 15.76 -13.17 34.58
CA LEU A 49 14.43 -12.65 34.31
C LEU A 49 13.42 -13.21 35.31
N ASP A 50 12.43 -12.40 35.63
CA ASP A 50 11.29 -12.77 36.46
C ASP A 50 10.27 -13.66 35.72
N SER A 51 10.31 -13.66 34.38
CA SER A 51 9.58 -14.59 33.52
C SER A 51 10.41 -14.85 32.25
N PRO A 52 10.46 -16.09 31.74
CA PRO A 52 11.17 -16.36 30.50
C PRO A 52 10.45 -15.70 29.30
N PRO A 53 11.19 -15.32 28.24
CA PRO A 53 10.57 -14.94 26.98
C PRO A 53 9.78 -16.11 26.39
N ILE A 54 8.68 -15.80 25.70
CA ILE A 54 7.83 -16.81 25.06
C ILE A 54 7.58 -16.44 23.60
N ILE A 55 7.05 -17.40 22.83
CA ILE A 55 6.50 -17.16 21.51
C ILE A 55 5.01 -17.40 21.55
N GLU A 56 4.24 -16.48 20.96
CA GLU A 56 2.81 -16.62 20.69
C GLU A 56 2.53 -16.13 19.28
N ASN A 57 1.79 -16.90 18.49
CA ASN A 57 1.45 -16.57 17.09
C ASN A 57 2.68 -16.13 16.26
N GLY A 58 3.83 -16.79 16.47
CA GLY A 58 5.08 -16.45 15.78
C GLY A 58 5.70 -15.10 16.19
N ARG A 59 5.27 -14.51 17.31
CA ARG A 59 5.83 -13.27 17.87
C ARG A 59 6.43 -13.53 19.24
N THR A 60 7.63 -12.98 19.46
CA THR A 60 8.33 -13.06 20.74
C THR A 60 7.79 -12.03 21.71
N LEU A 61 7.40 -12.49 22.89
CA LEU A 61 6.99 -11.66 24.02
C LEU A 61 8.05 -11.75 25.11
N VAL A 62 8.41 -10.60 25.68
CA VAL A 62 9.49 -10.47 26.67
C VAL A 62 9.01 -9.71 27.90
N PRO A 63 9.63 -9.90 29.08
CA PRO A 63 9.29 -9.15 30.27
C PRO A 63 9.43 -7.64 30.06
N PHE A 64 8.34 -6.91 30.30
CA PHE A 64 8.25 -5.46 30.05
C PHE A 64 9.35 -4.67 30.79
N ARG A 65 9.54 -4.93 32.09
CA ARG A 65 10.46 -4.14 32.94
C ARG A 65 11.91 -4.28 32.49
N PHE A 66 12.34 -5.51 32.25
CA PHE A 66 13.70 -5.84 31.87
C PHE A 66 14.17 -5.05 30.63
N ILE A 67 13.31 -4.92 29.61
CA ILE A 67 13.64 -4.16 28.40
C ILE A 67 13.87 -2.68 28.71
N GLY A 68 12.96 -2.05 29.45
CA GLY A 68 13.04 -0.62 29.74
C GLY A 68 14.23 -0.27 30.60
N GLU A 69 14.44 -1.04 31.67
CA GLU A 69 15.56 -0.84 32.61
C GLU A 69 16.91 -1.03 31.91
N SER A 70 17.05 -2.03 31.04
CA SER A 70 18.30 -2.33 30.34
C SER A 70 18.74 -1.23 29.37
N ILE A 71 17.79 -0.42 28.85
CA ILE A 71 18.10 0.68 27.91
C ILE A 71 18.04 2.07 28.58
N GLY A 72 17.71 2.13 29.87
CA GLY A 72 17.58 3.39 30.63
C GLY A 72 16.27 4.15 30.38
N ALA A 73 15.21 3.47 29.94
CA ALA A 73 13.88 4.06 29.82
C ALA A 73 13.17 4.10 31.17
N ASN A 74 12.42 5.19 31.41
CA ASN A 74 11.52 5.26 32.56
C ASN A 74 10.30 4.38 32.29
N ILE A 75 9.97 3.50 33.23
CA ILE A 75 8.85 2.56 33.12
C ILE A 75 7.71 2.94 34.06
N GLY A 76 6.48 2.74 33.60
CA GLY A 76 5.27 2.97 34.38
C GLY A 76 4.31 1.79 34.31
N TRP A 77 3.50 1.63 35.36
CA TRP A 77 2.40 0.67 35.44
C TRP A 77 1.18 1.36 36.05
N ASP A 78 0.07 1.36 35.32
CA ASP A 78 -1.25 1.78 35.79
C ASP A 78 -2.13 0.53 35.93
N GLY A 79 -2.33 0.09 37.18
CA GLY A 79 -3.12 -1.11 37.49
C GLY A 79 -4.62 -0.96 37.20
N THR A 80 -5.15 0.26 37.23
CA THR A 80 -6.56 0.54 36.96
C THR A 80 -6.86 0.45 35.47
N LYS A 81 -5.96 0.99 34.63
CA LYS A 81 -6.07 0.90 33.16
C LYS A 81 -5.48 -0.38 32.58
N LYS A 82 -4.79 -1.17 33.40
CA LYS A 82 -3.94 -2.30 32.96
C LYS A 82 -3.01 -1.86 31.83
N GLU A 83 -2.28 -0.77 32.07
CA GLU A 83 -1.40 -0.13 31.10
C GLU A 83 0.05 -0.18 31.59
N VAL A 84 0.97 -0.59 30.71
CA VAL A 84 2.41 -0.37 30.90
C VAL A 84 2.88 0.76 29.98
N SER A 85 3.84 1.55 30.45
CA SER A 85 4.40 2.66 29.68
C SER A 85 5.91 2.72 29.70
N TYR A 86 6.52 3.10 28.59
CA TYR A 86 7.92 3.50 28.48
C TYR A 86 8.02 4.99 28.14
N VAL A 87 8.90 5.70 28.83
CA VAL A 87 9.33 7.06 28.48
C VAL A 87 10.83 7.06 28.26
N PHE A 88 11.25 7.36 27.03
CA PHE A 88 12.65 7.40 26.63
C PHE A 88 12.91 8.60 25.72
N GLY A 89 13.41 9.70 26.32
CA GLY A 89 13.53 10.99 25.63
C GLY A 89 12.16 11.52 25.21
N ASP A 90 12.00 11.81 23.92
CA ASP A 90 10.75 12.33 23.34
C ASP A 90 9.72 11.22 23.06
N ILE A 91 10.05 9.96 23.34
CA ILE A 91 9.17 8.81 23.08
C ILE A 91 8.37 8.46 24.33
N ASN A 92 7.05 8.51 24.19
CA ASN A 92 6.06 8.02 25.14
C ASN A 92 5.29 6.86 24.51
N LEU A 93 5.58 5.64 24.94
CA LEU A 93 4.95 4.42 24.47
C LEU A 93 4.04 3.86 25.57
N LYS A 94 2.79 3.57 25.23
CA LYS A 94 1.78 2.96 26.10
C LYS A 94 1.20 1.70 25.48
N LEU A 95 1.00 0.69 26.31
CA LEU A 95 0.51 -0.63 25.93
C LEU A 95 -0.55 -1.08 26.93
N THR A 96 -1.76 -1.38 26.46
CA THR A 96 -2.85 -1.87 27.31
C THR A 96 -2.91 -3.40 27.24
N ILE A 97 -2.90 -4.06 28.40
CA ILE A 97 -2.96 -5.53 28.51
C ILE A 97 -4.21 -6.08 27.80
N GLY A 98 -4.01 -7.04 26.90
CA GLY A 98 -5.07 -7.68 26.12
C GLY A 98 -5.53 -6.88 24.89
N SER A 99 -4.96 -5.70 24.63
CA SER A 99 -5.31 -4.86 23.48
C SER A 99 -4.26 -4.95 22.39
N ASN A 100 -4.70 -5.05 21.13
CA ASN A 100 -3.82 -4.92 19.96
C ASN A 100 -3.52 -3.46 19.61
N LYS A 101 -3.92 -2.49 20.43
CA LYS A 101 -3.61 -1.07 20.23
C LYS A 101 -2.46 -0.66 21.15
N ALA A 102 -1.40 -0.13 20.56
CA ALA A 102 -0.35 0.60 21.26
C ALA A 102 -0.45 2.09 20.93
N VAL A 103 -0.03 2.95 21.86
CA VAL A 103 -0.01 4.40 21.63
C VAL A 103 1.42 4.90 21.74
N VAL A 104 1.95 5.51 20.68
CA VAL A 104 3.29 6.14 20.65
C VAL A 104 3.10 7.62 20.37
N ASN A 105 3.43 8.49 21.33
CA ASN A 105 3.28 9.95 21.19
C ASN A 105 1.89 10.35 20.69
N ASN A 106 0.85 9.77 21.30
CA ASN A 106 -0.57 9.91 20.94
C ASN A 106 -0.99 9.34 19.57
N VAL A 107 -0.10 8.60 18.89
CA VAL A 107 -0.41 7.88 17.64
C VAL A 107 -0.67 6.41 17.92
N ILE A 108 -1.83 5.94 17.50
CA ILE A 108 -2.29 4.55 17.61
C ILE A 108 -1.57 3.69 16.57
N ASN A 109 -0.94 2.62 17.04
CA ASN A 109 -0.27 1.60 16.25
C ASN A 109 -0.91 0.23 16.53
N MET A 110 -1.14 -0.56 15.49
CA MET A 110 -1.71 -1.90 15.64
C MET A 110 -0.62 -2.93 15.91
N LEU A 111 -0.82 -3.79 16.91
CA LEU A 111 0.06 -4.87 17.30
C LEU A 111 -0.44 -6.19 16.70
N ASP A 112 0.50 -7.03 16.25
CA ASP A 112 0.19 -8.38 15.78
C ASP A 112 -0.27 -9.30 16.93
N VAL A 113 0.27 -9.07 18.13
CA VAL A 113 -0.03 -9.83 19.35
C VAL A 113 -0.12 -8.84 20.52
N PRO A 114 -1.14 -8.95 21.39
CA PRO A 114 -1.31 -8.01 22.49
C PRO A 114 -0.31 -8.27 23.62
N PRO A 115 0.03 -7.25 24.42
CA PRO A 115 0.73 -7.47 25.68
C PRO A 115 -0.17 -8.25 26.64
N LYS A 116 0.40 -9.14 27.46
CA LYS A 116 -0.37 -10.03 28.34
C LYS A 116 0.32 -10.29 29.66
N ILE A 117 -0.42 -10.82 30.61
CA ILE A 117 0.10 -11.24 31.90
C ILE A 117 0.29 -12.76 31.88
N VAL A 118 1.52 -13.21 32.14
CA VAL A 118 1.88 -14.63 32.28
C VAL A 118 2.54 -14.81 33.64
N SER A 119 1.96 -15.67 34.48
CA SER A 119 2.46 -15.93 35.84
C SER A 119 2.68 -14.65 36.66
N GLY A 120 1.75 -13.68 36.56
CA GLY A 120 1.84 -12.40 37.28
C GLY A 120 2.87 -11.41 36.73
N ARG A 121 3.46 -11.67 35.55
CA ARG A 121 4.40 -10.78 34.86
C ARG A 121 3.85 -10.32 33.52
N THR A 122 4.00 -9.03 33.24
CA THR A 122 3.61 -8.44 31.96
C THR A 122 4.66 -8.76 30.91
N LEU A 123 4.24 -9.43 29.84
CA LEU A 123 5.03 -9.66 28.64
C LEU A 123 4.53 -8.78 27.49
N VAL A 124 5.47 -8.20 26.74
CA VAL A 124 5.19 -7.26 25.64
C VAL A 124 5.87 -7.72 24.34
N PRO A 125 5.31 -7.40 23.16
CA PRO A 125 5.91 -7.78 21.87
C PRO A 125 7.28 -7.11 21.70
N VAL A 126 8.36 -7.90 21.72
CA VAL A 126 9.73 -7.37 21.81
C VAL A 126 10.06 -6.43 20.66
N ARG A 127 9.68 -6.81 19.44
CA ARG A 127 10.06 -6.06 18.23
C ARG A 127 9.44 -4.67 18.22
N PHE A 128 8.12 -4.59 18.36
CA PHE A 128 7.41 -3.32 18.37
C PHE A 128 7.94 -2.40 19.47
N VAL A 129 8.09 -2.91 20.70
CA VAL A 129 8.56 -2.10 21.83
C VAL A 129 9.97 -1.58 21.61
N THR A 130 10.91 -2.45 21.28
CA THR A 130 12.33 -2.09 21.23
C THR A 130 12.67 -1.24 20.00
N GLU A 131 12.07 -1.52 18.84
CA GLU A 131 12.25 -0.69 17.64
C GLU A 131 11.61 0.70 17.82
N THR A 132 10.46 0.78 18.51
CA THR A 132 9.87 2.08 18.89
C THR A 132 10.84 2.89 19.76
N LEU A 133 11.59 2.23 20.64
CA LEU A 133 12.58 2.86 21.51
C LEU A 133 13.94 3.10 20.82
N GLY A 134 14.04 2.88 19.50
CA GLY A 134 15.23 3.14 18.70
C GLY A 134 16.25 2.00 18.65
N ALA A 135 15.90 0.81 19.12
CA ALA A 135 16.77 -0.37 19.09
C ALA A 135 16.59 -1.21 17.82
N LYS A 136 17.58 -2.05 17.52
CA LYS A 136 17.52 -3.08 16.47
C LYS A 136 17.26 -4.44 17.08
N VAL A 137 16.48 -5.28 16.39
CA VAL A 137 16.16 -6.64 16.85
C VAL A 137 16.62 -7.70 15.84
N GLY A 138 17.48 -8.60 16.30
CA GLY A 138 17.87 -9.83 15.60
C GLY A 138 17.15 -11.05 16.17
N TRP A 139 16.88 -12.02 15.31
CA TRP A 139 16.33 -13.33 15.68
C TRP A 139 17.19 -14.43 15.09
N ASP A 140 17.65 -15.35 15.95
CA ASP A 140 18.34 -16.58 15.56
C ASP A 140 17.41 -17.77 15.79
N ALA A 141 16.99 -18.42 14.70
CA ALA A 141 16.09 -19.56 14.74
C ALA A 141 16.73 -20.84 15.31
N ASN A 142 18.04 -21.03 15.09
CA ASN A 142 18.76 -22.23 15.53
C ASN A 142 18.90 -22.25 17.06
N THR A 143 19.23 -21.10 17.63
CA THR A 143 19.40 -20.97 19.09
C THR A 143 18.15 -20.46 19.79
N ARG A 144 17.10 -20.11 19.03
CA ARG A 144 15.87 -19.47 19.53
C ARG A 144 16.18 -18.24 20.39
N THR A 145 17.11 -17.41 19.92
CA THR A 145 17.62 -16.26 20.66
C THR A 145 17.17 -14.96 19.99
N VAL A 146 16.61 -14.06 20.79
CA VAL A 146 16.40 -12.66 20.40
C VAL A 146 17.59 -11.83 20.86
N THR A 147 18.13 -11.01 19.97
CA THR A 147 19.20 -10.05 20.27
C THR A 147 18.68 -8.64 20.05
N ILE A 148 18.78 -7.77 21.05
CA ILE A 148 18.43 -6.36 20.95
C ILE A 148 19.71 -5.54 21.03
N THR A 149 19.93 -4.64 20.09
CA THR A 149 21.03 -3.68 20.13
C THR A 149 20.43 -2.29 20.25
N ALA A 150 20.59 -1.65 21.41
CA ALA A 150 19.99 -0.37 21.74
C ALA A 150 21.08 0.69 22.03
N SER A 151 20.83 1.94 21.64
CA SER A 151 21.58 3.06 22.19
C SER A 151 21.02 3.41 23.57
N THR A 152 21.88 3.77 24.52
CA THR A 152 21.43 4.37 25.80
C THR A 152 21.07 5.84 25.66
N THR A 153 21.36 6.45 24.50
CA THR A 153 20.97 7.83 24.21
C THR A 153 19.58 7.83 23.57
N PRO A 154 18.59 8.51 24.18
CA PRO A 154 17.26 8.57 23.61
C PRO A 154 17.22 9.24 22.24
N PRO A 155 16.38 8.74 21.30
CA PRO A 155 16.15 9.42 20.04
C PRO A 155 15.44 10.76 20.26
N LYS A 156 15.88 11.79 19.54
CA LYS A 156 15.20 13.09 19.49
C LYS A 156 14.23 13.14 18.31
N ILE A 157 12.99 13.54 18.55
CA ILE A 157 11.98 13.67 17.50
C ILE A 157 11.95 15.12 17.02
N THR A 158 12.38 15.34 15.77
CA THR A 158 12.40 16.66 15.12
C THR A 158 11.31 16.83 14.06
N PHE A 159 10.44 15.83 13.91
CA PHE A 159 9.39 15.82 12.90
C PHE A 159 8.40 16.96 13.12
N LYS A 160 8.10 17.68 12.03
CA LYS A 160 7.04 18.70 11.97
C LYS A 160 6.07 18.31 10.86
N PRO A 161 4.78 18.10 11.16
CA PRO A 161 3.80 17.77 10.14
C PRO A 161 3.54 18.96 9.22
N LYS A 162 3.21 18.69 7.96
CA LYS A 162 2.52 19.68 7.10
C LYS A 162 1.12 19.94 7.65
N ALA A 163 0.57 21.12 7.34
CA ALA A 163 -0.84 21.42 7.63
C ALA A 163 -1.79 20.49 6.86
N GLU A 164 -1.40 20.10 5.66
CA GLU A 164 -2.14 19.19 4.78
C GLU A 164 -1.15 18.38 3.95
N TYR A 165 -1.47 17.10 3.74
CA TYR A 165 -0.82 16.23 2.76
C TYR A 165 -1.81 15.93 1.64
N THR A 166 -1.36 16.04 0.39
CA THR A 166 -2.23 15.83 -0.79
C THR A 166 -2.34 14.35 -1.13
N MET A 167 -3.54 13.86 -1.46
CA MET A 167 -3.73 12.52 -2.04
C MET A 167 -4.40 12.62 -3.40
N GLN A 168 -3.71 12.19 -4.46
CA GLN A 168 -4.28 12.11 -5.81
C GLN A 168 -5.25 10.93 -5.94
N VAL A 169 -6.44 11.20 -6.48
CA VAL A 169 -7.49 10.22 -6.78
C VAL A 169 -8.15 10.57 -8.12
N ASN A 170 -8.21 9.62 -9.06
CA ASN A 170 -8.75 9.90 -10.40
C ASN A 170 -10.28 10.02 -10.46
N VAL A 171 -11.01 9.23 -9.67
CA VAL A 171 -12.49 9.23 -9.68
C VAL A 171 -13.05 10.15 -8.60
N GLY A 172 -14.38 10.34 -8.59
CA GLY A 172 -15.09 11.09 -7.53
C GLY A 172 -15.25 10.31 -6.22
N PRO A 173 -15.70 10.96 -5.14
CA PRO A 173 -15.87 10.31 -3.83
C PRO A 173 -17.01 9.28 -3.77
N ALA A 174 -17.94 9.29 -4.73
CA ALA A 174 -19.06 8.35 -4.78
C ALA A 174 -18.68 6.94 -5.29
N PHE A 175 -17.54 6.84 -5.95
CA PHE A 175 -16.99 5.59 -6.48
C PHE A 175 -16.38 4.77 -5.34
N ASP A 176 -16.39 3.44 -5.41
CA ASP A 176 -15.85 2.61 -4.31
C ASP A 176 -14.36 2.87 -4.09
N TRP A 177 -13.59 3.07 -5.16
CA TRP A 177 -12.23 3.62 -5.14
C TRP A 177 -12.17 4.95 -4.37
N GLY A 178 -13.01 5.94 -4.69
CA GLY A 178 -13.05 7.23 -4.01
C GLY A 178 -13.40 7.11 -2.52
N LYS A 179 -14.31 6.21 -2.16
CA LYS A 179 -14.63 5.91 -0.76
C LYS A 179 -13.45 5.27 -0.03
N GLY A 180 -12.70 4.39 -0.68
CA GLY A 180 -11.47 3.81 -0.11
C GLY A 180 -10.43 4.87 0.20
N ALA A 181 -10.23 5.83 -0.71
CA ALA A 181 -9.31 6.95 -0.50
C ALA A 181 -9.75 7.82 0.69
N GLN A 182 -11.05 8.10 0.81
CA GLN A 182 -11.59 8.84 1.95
C GLN A 182 -11.43 8.06 3.26
N LYS A 183 -11.76 6.76 3.27
CA LYS A 183 -11.60 5.90 4.44
C LYS A 183 -10.14 5.84 4.89
N TRP A 184 -9.20 5.75 3.97
CA TRP A 184 -7.78 5.77 4.30
C TRP A 184 -7.38 7.08 4.98
N ALA A 185 -7.79 8.23 4.42
CA ALA A 185 -7.54 9.53 5.02
C ALA A 185 -8.13 9.64 6.44
N ASP A 186 -9.36 9.17 6.63
CA ASP A 186 -10.06 9.22 7.93
C ASP A 186 -9.37 8.34 8.98
N LEU A 187 -8.96 7.11 8.61
CA LEU A 187 -8.23 6.20 9.50
C LEU A 187 -6.88 6.78 9.92
N VAL A 188 -6.15 7.42 9.01
CA VAL A 188 -4.88 8.10 9.34
C VAL A 188 -5.14 9.25 10.31
N LYS A 189 -6.16 10.07 10.06
CA LYS A 189 -6.51 11.18 10.95
C LYS A 189 -6.91 10.69 12.33
N GLU A 190 -7.73 9.65 12.44
CA GLU A 190 -8.13 9.04 13.71
C GLU A 190 -6.91 8.51 14.47
N ARG A 191 -6.10 7.66 13.84
CA ARG A 191 -4.97 7.00 14.49
C ARG A 191 -3.86 7.97 14.87
N THR A 192 -3.72 9.07 14.16
CA THR A 192 -2.71 10.08 14.47
C THR A 192 -3.25 11.22 15.33
N ASN A 193 -4.50 11.12 15.79
CA ASN A 193 -5.20 12.17 16.54
C ASN A 193 -5.11 13.54 15.85
N GLY A 194 -5.31 13.55 14.53
CA GLY A 194 -5.25 14.75 13.69
C GLY A 194 -3.84 15.24 13.34
N LEU A 195 -2.77 14.62 13.85
CA LEU A 195 -1.39 15.02 13.55
C LEU A 195 -1.06 14.92 12.06
N ILE A 196 -1.58 13.89 11.38
CA ILE A 196 -1.45 13.72 9.94
C ILE A 196 -2.83 13.92 9.29
N ASN A 197 -2.95 15.00 8.53
CA ASN A 197 -4.15 15.35 7.79
C ASN A 197 -3.92 15.10 6.29
N ILE A 198 -4.40 13.97 5.79
CA ILE A 198 -4.36 13.65 4.36
C ILE A 198 -5.68 14.12 3.73
N LYS A 199 -5.59 14.86 2.62
CA LYS A 199 -6.75 15.31 1.86
C LYS A 199 -6.80 14.65 0.49
N PRO A 200 -7.82 13.82 0.21
CA PRO A 200 -8.12 13.32 -1.12
C PRO A 200 -8.52 14.46 -2.07
N TYR A 201 -7.85 14.52 -3.21
CA TYR A 201 -8.17 15.38 -4.35
C TYR A 201 -8.67 14.50 -5.49
N PHE A 202 -9.99 14.53 -5.66
CA PHE A 202 -10.72 13.69 -6.61
C PHE A 202 -10.66 14.23 -8.04
N GLY A 203 -11.06 13.39 -9.00
CA GLY A 203 -11.21 13.78 -10.40
C GLY A 203 -9.90 14.12 -11.11
N SER A 204 -8.75 13.65 -10.61
CA SER A 204 -7.43 14.06 -11.09
C SER A 204 -7.23 15.59 -11.10
N SER A 205 -7.83 16.29 -10.14
CA SER A 205 -7.78 17.75 -10.04
C SER A 205 -6.36 18.30 -9.84
N LEU A 206 -5.50 17.61 -9.09
CA LEU A 206 -4.08 17.97 -8.93
C LEU A 206 -3.29 17.85 -10.23
N LEU A 207 -3.79 17.08 -11.20
CA LEU A 207 -3.14 16.80 -12.48
C LEU A 207 -3.86 17.47 -13.66
N GLN A 208 -4.80 18.38 -13.39
CA GLN A 208 -5.60 19.05 -14.42
C GLN A 208 -6.27 18.03 -15.37
N GLY A 209 -6.78 16.92 -14.81
CA GLY A 209 -7.44 15.84 -15.54
C GLY A 209 -6.51 14.82 -16.22
N LYS A 210 -5.18 15.04 -16.23
CA LYS A 210 -4.19 14.14 -16.86
C LYS A 210 -3.84 12.97 -15.96
N GLN A 211 -4.76 12.02 -15.82
CA GLN A 211 -4.64 10.89 -14.88
C GLN A 211 -3.35 10.08 -15.06
N THR A 212 -2.81 9.95 -16.28
CA THR A 212 -1.60 9.17 -16.55
C THR A 212 -0.31 9.80 -16.01
N ASN A 213 -0.38 11.01 -15.47
CA ASN A 213 0.79 11.74 -14.97
C ASN A 213 1.00 11.58 -13.45
N TRP A 214 0.12 10.85 -12.75
CA TRP A 214 0.17 10.77 -11.29
C TRP A 214 1.49 10.20 -10.78
N PHE A 215 2.04 9.18 -11.45
CA PHE A 215 3.23 8.47 -10.97
C PHE A 215 4.43 9.41 -10.90
N GLN A 216 4.62 10.23 -11.94
CA GLN A 216 5.69 11.22 -11.98
C GLN A 216 5.51 12.28 -10.87
N ALA A 217 4.29 12.80 -10.70
CA ALA A 217 4.01 13.84 -9.71
C ALA A 217 4.26 13.38 -8.26
N VAL A 218 3.94 12.11 -7.95
CA VAL A 218 4.20 11.49 -6.64
C VAL A 218 5.69 11.17 -6.47
N SER A 219 6.33 10.61 -7.49
CA SER A 219 7.78 10.34 -7.50
C SER A 219 8.60 11.61 -7.19
N GLU A 220 8.26 12.73 -7.83
CA GLU A 220 8.90 14.03 -7.63
C GLU A 220 8.53 14.71 -6.30
N GLY A 221 7.56 14.18 -5.55
CA GLY A 221 7.13 14.72 -4.25
C GLY A 221 6.27 15.97 -4.33
N SER A 222 5.79 16.33 -5.53
CA SER A 222 4.80 17.40 -5.72
C SER A 222 3.41 17.01 -5.22
N ILE A 223 3.10 15.70 -5.25
CA ILE A 223 1.92 15.09 -4.63
C ILE A 223 2.41 14.11 -3.56
N ASP A 224 1.81 14.14 -2.37
CA ASP A 224 2.28 13.37 -1.22
C ASP A 224 1.85 11.89 -1.27
N PHE A 225 0.57 11.65 -1.52
CA PHE A 225 -0.08 10.35 -1.47
C PHE A 225 -0.85 10.08 -2.76
N VAL A 226 -1.15 8.81 -2.99
CA VAL A 226 -1.97 8.40 -4.13
C VAL A 226 -2.77 7.16 -3.79
N MET A 227 -4.00 7.12 -4.29
CA MET A 227 -4.74 5.88 -4.48
C MET A 227 -5.17 5.87 -5.95
N ASP A 228 -4.48 5.12 -6.81
CA ASP A 228 -4.73 5.17 -8.26
C ASP A 228 -4.47 3.85 -8.99
N SER A 229 -5.12 3.69 -10.15
CA SER A 229 -5.10 2.45 -10.94
C SER A 229 -3.72 2.18 -11.52
N THR A 230 -3.35 0.89 -11.52
CA THR A 230 -2.14 0.40 -12.20
C THR A 230 -2.10 0.78 -13.68
N ILE A 231 -3.26 0.87 -14.35
CA ILE A 231 -3.36 1.30 -15.76
C ILE A 231 -2.75 2.70 -15.95
N ASN A 232 -2.99 3.60 -15.00
CA ASN A 232 -2.61 5.01 -15.13
C ASN A 232 -1.10 5.23 -14.94
N ALA A 233 -0.40 4.28 -14.32
CA ALA A 233 1.06 4.31 -14.21
C ALA A 233 1.79 3.40 -15.21
N SER A 234 1.06 2.62 -16.02
CA SER A 234 1.68 1.57 -16.85
C SER A 234 2.54 2.08 -18.00
N GLY A 235 2.42 3.38 -18.34
CA GLY A 235 3.34 4.04 -19.27
C GLY A 235 4.72 4.37 -18.67
N VAL A 236 4.80 4.50 -17.33
CA VAL A 236 6.05 4.76 -16.60
C VAL A 236 6.62 3.48 -16.00
N VAL A 237 5.76 2.67 -15.36
CA VAL A 237 6.13 1.38 -14.77
C VAL A 237 5.56 0.28 -15.65
N GLN A 238 6.31 -0.10 -16.67
CA GLN A 238 5.84 -1.00 -17.73
C GLN A 238 5.37 -2.37 -17.24
N SER A 239 5.93 -2.87 -16.13
CA SER A 239 5.52 -4.13 -15.52
C SER A 239 4.08 -4.13 -14.99
N LEU A 240 3.48 -2.96 -14.74
CA LEU A 240 2.06 -2.84 -14.38
C LEU A 240 1.12 -3.30 -15.51
N ASN A 241 1.59 -3.36 -16.75
CA ASN A 241 0.80 -3.92 -17.86
C ASN A 241 0.52 -5.42 -17.69
N LEU A 242 1.15 -6.12 -16.73
CA LEU A 242 0.80 -7.50 -16.35
C LEU A 242 -0.69 -7.64 -16.04
N PHE A 243 -1.25 -6.68 -15.29
CA PHE A 243 -2.67 -6.66 -14.91
C PHE A 243 -3.59 -6.36 -16.11
N SER A 244 -3.03 -5.82 -17.19
CA SER A 244 -3.73 -5.47 -18.43
C SER A 244 -3.57 -6.52 -19.54
N LEU A 245 -2.92 -7.67 -19.27
CA LEU A 245 -2.88 -8.77 -20.23
C LEU A 245 -4.28 -9.40 -20.37
N PRO A 246 -4.84 -9.49 -21.59
CA PRO A 246 -6.23 -9.86 -21.81
C PRO A 246 -6.44 -11.35 -21.48
N PHE A 247 -7.34 -11.62 -20.52
CA PHE A 247 -7.74 -12.94 -20.01
C PHE A 247 -6.61 -13.72 -19.31
N PHE A 248 -5.59 -13.01 -18.84
CA PHE A 248 -4.49 -13.61 -18.08
C PHE A 248 -4.91 -13.96 -16.64
N ILE A 249 -5.50 -12.98 -15.96
CA ILE A 249 -6.02 -13.08 -14.60
C ILE A 249 -7.53 -13.28 -14.68
N ASN A 250 -8.03 -14.43 -14.22
CA ASN A 250 -9.41 -14.84 -14.46
C ASN A 250 -10.26 -14.99 -13.19
N THR A 251 -9.67 -14.79 -12.00
CA THR A 251 -10.37 -14.85 -10.71
C THR A 251 -9.80 -13.82 -9.74
N TYR A 252 -10.59 -13.42 -8.74
CA TYR A 252 -10.14 -12.56 -7.65
C TYR A 252 -9.01 -13.22 -6.83
N GLU A 253 -9.09 -14.54 -6.63
CA GLU A 253 -8.03 -15.30 -5.96
C GLU A 253 -6.69 -15.19 -6.71
N ASN A 254 -6.71 -15.23 -8.05
CA ASN A 254 -5.49 -15.11 -8.84
C ASN A 254 -4.85 -13.72 -8.75
N VAL A 255 -5.65 -12.65 -8.75
CA VAL A 255 -5.08 -11.29 -8.56
C VAL A 255 -4.50 -11.15 -7.16
N ASP A 256 -5.20 -11.64 -6.12
CA ASP A 256 -4.71 -11.59 -4.74
C ASP A 256 -3.41 -12.39 -4.56
N LYS A 257 -3.28 -13.55 -5.22
CA LYS A 257 -2.04 -14.34 -5.21
C LYS A 257 -0.87 -13.61 -5.88
N ILE A 258 -1.10 -12.94 -7.02
CA ILE A 258 -0.06 -12.17 -7.72
C ILE A 258 0.38 -10.98 -6.87
N GLU A 259 -0.56 -10.21 -6.33
CA GLU A 259 -0.30 -9.02 -5.52
C GLU A 259 0.50 -9.33 -4.25
N ASN A 260 0.19 -10.44 -3.59
CA ASN A 260 0.88 -10.93 -2.39
C ASN A 260 2.07 -11.87 -2.71
N GLY A 261 2.31 -12.13 -3.99
CA GLY A 261 3.26 -13.09 -4.50
C GLY A 261 4.59 -12.49 -4.94
N THR A 262 5.37 -13.31 -5.64
CA THR A 262 6.68 -12.92 -6.15
C THR A 262 6.58 -11.82 -7.20
N ALA A 263 5.62 -11.92 -8.13
CA ALA A 263 5.42 -10.92 -9.17
C ALA A 263 5.02 -9.56 -8.60
N GLY A 264 4.07 -9.53 -7.67
CA GLY A 264 3.68 -8.31 -6.97
C GLY A 264 4.86 -7.65 -6.28
N LYS A 265 5.71 -8.42 -5.60
CA LYS A 265 6.95 -7.89 -5.00
C LYS A 265 7.90 -7.29 -6.05
N MET A 266 8.13 -7.96 -7.18
CA MET A 266 9.01 -7.44 -8.23
C MET A 266 8.51 -6.13 -8.81
N ILE A 267 7.20 -6.01 -9.02
CA ILE A 267 6.54 -4.78 -9.49
C ILE A 267 6.69 -3.67 -8.43
N ILE A 268 6.44 -3.96 -7.16
CA ILE A 268 6.63 -3.02 -6.05
C ILE A 268 8.07 -2.51 -6.01
N ASP A 269 9.05 -3.41 -6.08
CA ASP A 269 10.47 -3.04 -6.04
C ASP A 269 10.85 -2.09 -7.20
N GLN A 270 10.19 -2.18 -8.36
CA GLN A 270 10.35 -1.22 -9.46
C GLN A 270 9.74 0.14 -9.13
N MET A 271 8.52 0.18 -8.59
CA MET A 271 7.86 1.44 -8.18
C MET A 271 8.66 2.18 -7.10
N GLU A 272 9.17 1.46 -6.10
CA GLU A 272 9.91 2.04 -4.98
C GLU A 272 11.26 2.62 -5.41
N LYS A 273 11.95 1.96 -6.36
CA LYS A 273 13.19 2.50 -6.98
C LYS A 273 12.93 3.81 -7.71
N LEU A 274 11.73 4.00 -8.24
CA LEU A 274 11.31 5.23 -8.92
C LEU A 274 10.69 6.25 -7.94
N GLY A 275 10.79 6.04 -6.63
CA GLY A 275 10.42 7.05 -5.63
C GLY A 275 8.96 7.03 -5.17
N VAL A 276 8.21 5.95 -5.45
CA VAL A 276 6.86 5.75 -4.91
C VAL A 276 6.85 4.55 -3.97
N VAL A 277 6.67 4.79 -2.67
CA VAL A 277 6.59 3.74 -1.65
C VAL A 277 5.21 3.10 -1.68
N HIS A 278 5.15 1.77 -1.80
CA HIS A 278 3.90 1.03 -1.86
C HIS A 278 3.37 0.68 -0.46
N LEU A 279 2.12 1.07 -0.17
CA LEU A 279 1.48 0.88 1.12
C LEU A 279 0.41 -0.22 1.10
N ALA A 280 -0.41 -0.34 0.07
CA ALA A 280 -1.36 -1.45 -0.06
C ALA A 280 -1.88 -1.55 -1.49
N TRP A 281 -2.39 -2.74 -1.83
CA TRP A 281 -3.18 -2.97 -3.02
C TRP A 281 -4.67 -2.81 -2.70
N GLY A 282 -5.32 -1.81 -3.30
CA GLY A 282 -6.78 -1.75 -3.42
C GLY A 282 -7.23 -2.34 -4.76
N GLU A 283 -8.49 -2.12 -5.17
CA GLU A 283 -9.00 -2.71 -6.42
C GLU A 283 -10.02 -1.82 -7.13
N ASN A 284 -9.86 -1.58 -8.44
CA ASN A 284 -10.95 -1.02 -9.22
C ASN A 284 -11.93 -2.15 -9.64
N GLY A 285 -11.39 -3.28 -10.09
CA GLY A 285 -12.12 -4.54 -10.32
C GLY A 285 -11.98 -5.10 -11.74
N PHE A 286 -12.66 -6.22 -12.00
CA PHE A 286 -12.76 -6.76 -13.35
C PHE A 286 -13.52 -5.80 -14.27
N ARG A 287 -12.93 -5.49 -15.41
CA ARG A 287 -13.45 -4.48 -16.34
C ARG A 287 -14.44 -5.14 -17.30
N GLN A 288 -15.68 -4.63 -17.35
CA GLN A 288 -16.76 -5.11 -18.23
C GLN A 288 -16.92 -4.22 -19.45
N LEU A 289 -17.30 -4.81 -20.58
CA LEU A 289 -17.56 -4.08 -21.82
C LEU A 289 -18.98 -3.52 -21.80
N THR A 290 -19.16 -2.25 -22.15
CA THR A 290 -20.51 -1.69 -22.38
C THR A 290 -20.54 -0.91 -23.69
N ASN A 291 -21.69 -0.92 -24.36
CA ASN A 291 -21.90 -0.13 -25.58
C ASN A 291 -23.38 0.21 -25.84
N SER A 292 -23.63 1.15 -26.74
CA SER A 292 -24.97 1.64 -27.11
C SER A 292 -25.58 0.96 -28.35
N LYS A 293 -24.82 0.15 -29.08
CA LYS A 293 -25.16 -0.29 -30.45
C LYS A 293 -25.72 -1.71 -30.52
N ARG A 294 -25.06 -2.70 -29.93
CA ARG A 294 -25.43 -4.11 -30.05
C ARG A 294 -24.87 -5.01 -28.94
N PRO A 295 -25.46 -6.19 -28.71
CA PRO A 295 -24.84 -7.24 -27.88
C PRO A 295 -23.48 -7.65 -28.44
N ILE A 296 -22.52 -7.96 -27.58
CA ILE A 296 -21.18 -8.44 -27.96
C ILE A 296 -20.96 -9.81 -27.31
N LYS A 297 -20.83 -10.84 -28.14
CA LYS A 297 -20.61 -12.24 -27.73
C LYS A 297 -19.32 -12.82 -28.30
N THR A 298 -18.83 -12.27 -29.40
CA THR A 298 -17.63 -12.71 -30.10
C THR A 298 -16.79 -11.51 -30.55
N PRO A 299 -15.49 -11.70 -30.89
CA PRO A 299 -14.66 -10.61 -31.44
C PRO A 299 -15.25 -9.93 -32.67
N GLU A 300 -15.97 -10.68 -33.51
CA GLU A 300 -16.71 -10.18 -34.67
C GLU A 300 -17.62 -9.00 -34.32
N ASP A 301 -18.32 -9.12 -33.19
CA ASP A 301 -19.30 -8.12 -32.75
C ASP A 301 -18.64 -6.78 -32.38
N MET A 302 -17.31 -6.74 -32.18
CA MET A 302 -16.57 -5.52 -31.89
C MET A 302 -16.24 -4.69 -33.14
N ARG A 303 -16.34 -5.27 -34.34
CA ARG A 303 -15.84 -4.62 -35.55
C ARG A 303 -16.50 -3.29 -35.86
N GLY A 304 -15.66 -2.27 -36.07
CA GLY A 304 -16.08 -0.90 -36.40
C GLY A 304 -16.82 -0.16 -35.27
N LEU A 305 -16.87 -0.71 -34.05
CA LEU A 305 -17.33 0.04 -32.88
C LEU A 305 -16.21 0.90 -32.33
N LYS A 306 -16.55 2.15 -31.99
CA LYS A 306 -15.63 3.09 -31.35
C LYS A 306 -15.65 2.89 -29.84
N PHE A 307 -14.56 2.39 -29.28
CA PHE A 307 -14.43 2.18 -27.84
C PHE A 307 -13.51 3.20 -27.21
N ARG A 308 -14.00 3.85 -26.15
CA ARG A 308 -13.12 4.60 -25.27
C ARG A 308 -12.23 3.64 -24.49
N VAL A 309 -10.92 3.90 -24.51
CA VAL A 309 -9.91 3.26 -23.66
C VAL A 309 -9.08 4.30 -22.93
N VAL A 310 -8.38 3.89 -21.87
CA VAL A 310 -7.44 4.77 -21.15
C VAL A 310 -6.22 5.10 -22.04
N GLY A 311 -5.48 6.15 -21.69
CA GLY A 311 -4.17 6.57 -22.23
C GLY A 311 -3.03 5.57 -22.14
N SER A 312 -3.29 4.26 -22.20
CA SER A 312 -2.29 3.20 -22.11
C SER A 312 -2.25 2.39 -23.41
N PRO A 313 -1.07 2.23 -24.08
CA PRO A 313 -1.01 1.66 -25.42
C PRO A 313 -1.51 0.21 -25.53
N ILE A 314 -1.42 -0.59 -24.46
CA ILE A 314 -1.88 -1.99 -24.48
C ILE A 314 -3.38 -2.08 -24.76
N PHE A 315 -4.19 -1.16 -24.25
CA PHE A 315 -5.62 -1.15 -24.50
C PHE A 315 -5.94 -0.79 -25.95
N VAL A 316 -5.17 0.13 -26.55
CA VAL A 316 -5.30 0.45 -27.98
C VAL A 316 -4.97 -0.78 -28.82
N ASP A 317 -3.90 -1.49 -28.50
CA ASP A 317 -3.52 -2.73 -29.20
C ASP A 317 -4.59 -3.81 -29.08
N ILE A 318 -5.11 -4.06 -27.87
CA ILE A 318 -6.14 -5.08 -27.61
C ILE A 318 -7.40 -4.79 -28.43
N PHE A 319 -7.96 -3.59 -28.31
CA PHE A 319 -9.22 -3.26 -28.97
C PHE A 319 -9.09 -3.23 -30.49
N LYS A 320 -7.96 -2.74 -31.03
CA LYS A 320 -7.68 -2.83 -32.47
C LYS A 320 -7.50 -4.26 -32.95
N THR A 321 -6.84 -5.12 -32.16
CA THR A 321 -6.70 -6.55 -32.47
C THR A 321 -8.06 -7.25 -32.52
N LEU A 322 -9.02 -6.80 -31.70
CA LEU A 322 -10.42 -7.24 -31.73
C LEU A 322 -11.25 -6.55 -32.83
N GLY A 323 -10.65 -5.74 -33.70
CA GLY A 323 -11.29 -5.08 -34.83
C GLY A 323 -12.11 -3.82 -34.49
N ALA A 324 -12.02 -3.35 -33.25
CA ALA A 324 -12.66 -2.11 -32.79
C ALA A 324 -11.79 -0.88 -33.03
N ASP A 325 -12.44 0.27 -33.16
CA ASP A 325 -11.78 1.58 -33.21
C ASP A 325 -11.51 2.08 -31.79
N ALA A 326 -10.28 1.90 -31.31
CA ALA A 326 -9.89 2.37 -29.97
C ALA A 326 -9.64 3.89 -29.95
N VAL A 327 -10.39 4.62 -29.13
CA VAL A 327 -10.25 6.07 -28.90
C VAL A 327 -9.73 6.29 -27.49
N SER A 328 -8.53 6.83 -27.36
CA SER A 328 -7.91 7.06 -26.06
C SER A 328 -8.29 8.42 -25.49
N MET A 329 -8.72 8.47 -24.23
CA MET A 329 -9.01 9.72 -23.50
C MET A 329 -9.02 9.55 -21.98
N ASN A 330 -8.86 10.66 -21.26
CA ASN A 330 -8.96 10.69 -19.79
C ASN A 330 -10.39 10.41 -19.32
N TRP A 331 -10.52 10.02 -18.06
CA TRP A 331 -11.81 9.69 -17.44
C TRP A 331 -12.76 10.90 -17.41
N GLY A 332 -12.24 12.09 -17.11
CA GLY A 332 -13.03 13.33 -17.13
C GLY A 332 -13.68 13.61 -18.49
N ASP A 333 -12.97 13.30 -19.59
CA ASP A 333 -13.47 13.49 -20.96
C ASP A 333 -14.43 12.37 -21.38
N ALA A 334 -14.21 11.15 -20.88
CA ALA A 334 -14.97 9.96 -21.26
C ALA A 334 -16.46 10.09 -20.97
N VAL A 335 -16.84 10.66 -19.82
CA VAL A 335 -18.26 10.84 -19.46
C VAL A 335 -18.99 11.72 -20.48
N THR A 336 -18.36 12.82 -20.89
CA THR A 336 -18.88 13.72 -21.92
C THR A 336 -18.97 13.00 -23.27
N ALA A 337 -17.95 12.20 -23.62
CA ALA A 337 -17.96 11.42 -24.86
C ALA A 337 -19.11 10.39 -24.92
N PHE A 338 -19.47 9.78 -23.77
CA PHE A 338 -20.63 8.87 -23.69
C PHE A 338 -21.95 9.63 -23.91
N GLN A 339 -22.10 10.78 -23.26
CA GLN A 339 -23.29 11.65 -23.39
C GLN A 339 -23.52 12.11 -24.83
N GLN A 340 -22.44 12.46 -25.53
CA GLN A 340 -22.49 12.94 -26.92
C GLN A 340 -22.55 11.80 -27.95
N GLY A 341 -22.35 10.55 -27.53
CA GLY A 341 -22.22 9.42 -28.45
C GLY A 341 -20.99 9.51 -29.36
N ALA A 342 -19.95 10.23 -28.93
CA ALA A 342 -18.69 10.35 -29.67
C ALA A 342 -17.91 9.02 -29.73
N VAL A 343 -18.18 8.15 -28.75
CA VAL A 343 -17.77 6.74 -28.71
C VAL A 343 -19.02 5.87 -28.53
N ASP A 344 -18.97 4.66 -29.07
CA ASP A 344 -20.07 3.70 -28.99
C ASP A 344 -20.09 2.94 -27.67
N GLY A 345 -18.93 2.80 -27.03
CA GLY A 345 -18.77 1.99 -25.84
C GLY A 345 -17.50 2.29 -25.03
N GLN A 346 -17.35 1.57 -23.94
CA GLN A 346 -16.23 1.67 -23.00
C GLN A 346 -16.04 0.35 -22.25
N GLU A 347 -14.99 0.29 -21.42
CA GLU A 347 -14.75 -0.83 -20.51
C GLU A 347 -14.46 -0.31 -19.09
N ASN A 348 -15.12 -0.85 -18.05
CA ASN A 348 -14.87 -0.52 -16.64
C ASN A 348 -15.57 -1.49 -15.67
N PRO A 349 -15.16 -1.53 -14.39
CA PRO A 349 -15.81 -2.36 -13.36
C PRO A 349 -17.18 -1.84 -12.92
N TYR A 350 -17.99 -2.72 -12.32
CA TYR A 350 -19.30 -2.36 -11.76
C TYR A 350 -19.25 -1.19 -10.76
N GLY A 351 -18.19 -1.11 -9.95
CA GLY A 351 -17.93 -0.02 -9.01
C GLY A 351 -17.76 1.36 -9.68
N VAL A 352 -17.54 1.40 -11.00
CA VAL A 352 -17.49 2.62 -11.82
C VAL A 352 -18.78 2.80 -12.63
N LEU A 353 -19.31 1.71 -13.20
CA LEU A 353 -20.51 1.74 -14.04
C LEU A 353 -21.75 2.21 -13.28
N ILE A 354 -21.86 1.84 -12.00
CA ILE A 354 -23.02 2.19 -11.16
C ILE A 354 -23.03 3.69 -10.80
N PRO A 355 -21.97 4.28 -10.21
CA PRO A 355 -21.97 5.70 -9.89
C PRO A 355 -22.10 6.61 -11.11
N VAL A 356 -21.52 6.23 -12.26
CA VAL A 356 -21.64 7.02 -13.51
C VAL A 356 -23.00 6.85 -14.19
N GLN A 357 -23.83 5.91 -13.72
CA GLN A 357 -25.13 5.59 -14.29
C GLN A 357 -25.04 5.24 -15.77
N ILE A 358 -24.14 4.31 -16.12
CA ILE A 358 -23.79 4.02 -17.52
C ILE A 358 -25.01 3.67 -18.41
N TRP A 359 -26.09 3.16 -17.82
CA TRP A 359 -27.36 2.84 -18.48
C TRP A 359 -28.06 4.05 -19.13
N GLN A 360 -27.69 5.28 -18.76
CA GLN A 360 -28.17 6.49 -19.44
C GLN A 360 -27.59 6.63 -20.86
N TYR A 361 -26.46 5.98 -21.14
CA TYR A 361 -25.71 6.16 -22.39
C TYR A 361 -25.56 4.84 -23.17
N HIS A 362 -25.39 3.73 -22.47
CA HIS A 362 -25.17 2.41 -23.05
C HIS A 362 -26.34 1.47 -22.75
N LYS A 363 -26.63 0.57 -23.71
CA LYS A 363 -27.76 -0.38 -23.64
C LYS A 363 -27.31 -1.81 -23.32
N TYR A 364 -26.09 -2.16 -23.70
CA TYR A 364 -25.56 -3.52 -23.62
C TYR A 364 -24.35 -3.55 -22.70
N LEU A 365 -24.25 -4.59 -21.86
CA LEU A 365 -23.10 -4.88 -21.02
C LEU A 365 -22.71 -6.35 -21.21
N THR A 366 -21.46 -6.62 -21.58
CA THR A 366 -20.92 -7.99 -21.66
C THR A 366 -20.02 -8.28 -20.46
N ASN A 367 -20.38 -9.31 -19.70
CA ASN A 367 -19.61 -9.83 -18.57
C ASN A 367 -18.46 -10.71 -19.08
N TRP A 368 -17.37 -10.06 -19.49
CA TRP A 368 -16.22 -10.75 -20.07
C TRP A 368 -15.01 -10.87 -19.15
N ASN A 369 -14.93 -10.08 -18.06
CA ASN A 369 -13.78 -10.04 -17.14
C ASN A 369 -12.42 -10.07 -17.86
N TYR A 370 -12.23 -9.29 -18.94
CA TYR A 370 -11.06 -9.46 -19.80
C TYR A 370 -9.75 -8.99 -19.15
N VAL A 371 -9.80 -8.01 -18.26
CA VAL A 371 -8.67 -7.60 -17.42
C VAL A 371 -9.20 -7.13 -16.07
N ILE A 372 -8.28 -6.95 -15.11
CA ILE A 372 -8.55 -6.40 -13.78
C ILE A 372 -7.48 -5.36 -13.47
N ASP A 373 -7.88 -4.21 -12.93
CA ASP A 373 -6.92 -3.18 -12.53
C ASP A 373 -6.90 -2.96 -11.00
N PRO A 374 -5.85 -3.44 -10.31
CA PRO A 374 -5.59 -3.08 -8.92
C PRO A 374 -5.39 -1.58 -8.73
N LEU A 375 -5.57 -1.11 -7.50
CA LEU A 375 -5.23 0.25 -7.08
C LEU A 375 -3.97 0.23 -6.24
N ILE A 376 -3.09 1.20 -6.47
CA ILE A 376 -1.88 1.44 -5.68
C ILE A 376 -2.23 2.47 -4.61
N LEU A 377 -2.22 2.07 -3.34
CA LEU A 377 -2.14 3.01 -2.23
C LEU A 377 -0.65 3.27 -1.98
N GLY A 378 -0.21 4.48 -2.27
CA GLY A 378 1.21 4.84 -2.28
C GLY A 378 1.48 6.21 -1.69
N VAL A 379 2.76 6.47 -1.44
CA VAL A 379 3.27 7.73 -0.89
C VAL A 379 4.60 8.05 -1.55
N SER A 380 4.84 9.34 -1.83
CA SER A 380 6.13 9.80 -2.30
C SER A 380 7.22 9.39 -1.33
N LYS A 381 8.33 8.83 -1.83
CA LYS A 381 9.48 8.48 -1.00
C LYS A 381 10.01 9.69 -0.22
N GLN A 382 10.00 10.87 -0.83
CA GLN A 382 10.43 12.12 -0.20
C GLN A 382 9.55 12.53 0.99
N THR A 383 8.25 12.21 0.92
CA THR A 383 7.30 12.43 2.02
C THR A 383 7.42 11.32 3.05
N TRP A 384 7.53 10.06 2.62
CA TRP A 384 7.65 8.89 3.47
C TRP A 384 8.86 8.95 4.40
N ASP A 385 10.02 9.30 3.85
CA ASP A 385 11.30 9.32 4.58
C ASP A 385 11.33 10.41 5.68
N LYS A 386 10.38 11.37 5.68
CA LYS A 386 10.24 12.38 6.73
C LYS A 386 9.42 11.90 7.92
N PHE A 387 8.57 10.88 7.75
CA PHE A 387 7.74 10.38 8.84
C PHE A 387 8.55 9.53 9.82
N PRO A 388 8.43 9.77 11.14
CA PRO A 388 8.93 8.85 12.15
C PRO A 388 8.34 7.45 11.97
N PRO A 389 9.07 6.37 12.33
CA PRO A 389 8.60 4.98 12.13
C PRO A 389 7.21 4.68 12.70
N TYR A 390 6.85 5.25 13.86
CA TYR A 390 5.53 5.06 14.47
C TYR A 390 4.40 5.76 13.71
N ILE A 391 4.71 6.81 12.95
CA ILE A 391 3.76 7.46 12.02
C ILE A 391 3.66 6.66 10.72
N GLN A 392 4.80 6.24 10.18
CA GLN A 392 4.85 5.35 9.01
C GLN A 392 3.99 4.10 9.23
N LYS A 393 4.14 3.44 10.39
CA LYS A 393 3.33 2.28 10.75
C LYS A 393 1.84 2.61 10.84
N ALA A 394 1.45 3.68 11.52
CA ALA A 394 0.05 4.09 11.59
C ALA A 394 -0.56 4.35 10.19
N ILE A 395 0.20 4.98 9.29
CA ILE A 395 -0.21 5.23 7.90
C ILE A 395 -0.36 3.91 7.12
N LYS A 396 0.64 3.01 7.21
CA LYS A 396 0.64 1.71 6.51
C LYS A 396 -0.49 0.81 7.01
N ASP A 397 -0.67 0.70 8.33
CA ASP A 397 -1.75 -0.07 8.93
C ASP A 397 -3.12 0.49 8.49
N SER A 398 -3.24 1.81 8.31
CA SER A 398 -4.47 2.44 7.82
C SER A 398 -4.72 2.16 6.35
N ALA A 399 -3.67 2.14 5.54
CA ALA A 399 -3.76 1.80 4.12
C ALA A 399 -4.20 0.35 3.92
N LEU A 400 -3.63 -0.59 4.69
CA LEU A 400 -4.00 -2.01 4.63
C LEU A 400 -5.48 -2.23 5.00
N GLU A 401 -5.95 -1.60 6.08
CA GLU A 401 -7.35 -1.72 6.50
C GLU A 401 -8.31 -1.05 5.51
N ALA A 402 -7.96 0.13 5.01
CA ALA A 402 -8.77 0.83 4.01
C ALA A 402 -8.86 0.02 2.70
N ALA A 403 -7.74 -0.55 2.24
CA ALA A 403 -7.70 -1.37 1.04
C ALA A 403 -8.50 -2.66 1.16
N GLU A 404 -8.47 -3.34 2.32
CA GLU A 404 -9.29 -4.53 2.54
C GLU A 404 -10.79 -4.21 2.54
N TRP A 405 -11.19 -3.13 3.21
CA TRP A 405 -12.57 -2.66 3.16
C TRP A 405 -12.97 -2.27 1.73
N GLU A 406 -12.11 -1.56 1.01
CA GLU A 406 -12.39 -1.08 -0.34
C GLU A 406 -12.51 -2.24 -1.35
N LYS A 407 -11.62 -3.23 -1.29
CA LYS A 407 -11.75 -4.46 -2.08
C LYS A 407 -13.05 -5.18 -1.79
N ALA A 408 -13.43 -5.31 -0.52
CA ALA A 408 -14.69 -5.96 -0.17
C ALA A 408 -15.91 -5.15 -0.67
N MET A 409 -15.82 -3.81 -0.68
CA MET A 409 -16.81 -2.98 -1.35
C MET A 409 -16.88 -3.28 -2.84
N VAL A 410 -15.75 -3.27 -3.54
CA VAL A 410 -15.66 -3.44 -5.00
C VAL A 410 -16.15 -4.81 -5.46
N ARG A 411 -15.89 -5.86 -4.66
CA ARG A 411 -16.24 -7.24 -4.97
C ARG A 411 -17.62 -7.68 -4.46
N ARG A 412 -18.36 -6.82 -3.73
CA ARG A 412 -19.64 -7.17 -3.11
C ARG A 412 -20.62 -7.79 -4.12
N GLY A 413 -21.03 -9.03 -3.86
CA GLY A 413 -21.92 -9.79 -4.74
C GLY A 413 -21.33 -10.27 -6.06
N LEU A 414 -20.04 -9.99 -6.32
CA LEU A 414 -19.29 -10.51 -7.48
C LEU A 414 -18.44 -11.73 -7.12
N ASP A 415 -18.14 -11.93 -5.83
CA ASP A 415 -17.40 -13.07 -5.29
C ASP A 415 -18.27 -13.96 -4.38
N GLY A 416 -19.58 -13.98 -4.66
CA GLY A 416 -20.58 -14.63 -3.81
C GLY A 416 -20.79 -13.83 -2.51
N PHE A 417 -20.64 -14.49 -1.36
CA PHE A 417 -20.84 -13.89 -0.04
C PHE A 417 -19.53 -13.52 0.67
N ILE A 418 -18.36 -13.75 0.06
CA ILE A 418 -17.07 -13.55 0.72
C ILE A 418 -16.91 -12.09 1.14
N SER A 419 -16.99 -11.17 0.18
CA SER A 419 -16.80 -9.75 0.47
C SER A 419 -17.93 -9.14 1.31
N ILE A 420 -19.17 -9.60 1.12
CA ILE A 420 -20.30 -9.20 1.96
C ILE A 420 -20.06 -9.59 3.43
N ASN A 421 -19.55 -10.80 3.67
CA ASN A 421 -19.25 -11.28 5.02
C ASN A 421 -18.06 -10.52 5.63
N ILE A 422 -17.04 -10.15 4.84
CA ILE A 422 -15.92 -9.31 5.31
C ILE A 422 -16.47 -7.95 5.79
N LEU A 423 -17.27 -7.28 4.96
CA LEU A 423 -17.87 -5.99 5.31
C LEU A 423 -18.69 -6.07 6.59
N LYS A 424 -19.56 -7.07 6.69
CA LYS A 424 -20.42 -7.25 7.87
C LYS A 424 -19.65 -7.61 9.13
N ASN A 425 -18.81 -8.65 9.07
CA ASN A 425 -18.22 -9.26 10.27
C ASN A 425 -17.01 -8.49 10.78
N LYS A 426 -16.22 -7.89 9.88
CA LYS A 426 -15.01 -7.15 10.25
C LYS A 426 -15.25 -5.65 10.39
N PHE A 427 -16.06 -5.08 9.48
CA PHE A 427 -16.24 -3.63 9.42
C PHE A 427 -17.60 -3.16 9.93
N GLY A 428 -18.53 -4.07 10.24
CA GLY A 428 -19.88 -3.70 10.66
C GLY A 428 -20.67 -2.96 9.57
N ASP A 429 -20.27 -3.13 8.31
CA ASP A 429 -20.79 -2.37 7.18
C ASP A 429 -21.73 -3.24 6.33
N THR A 430 -22.78 -2.65 5.79
CA THR A 430 -23.76 -3.32 4.93
C THR A 430 -24.11 -2.40 3.76
N PRO A 431 -23.51 -2.63 2.58
CA PRO A 431 -23.75 -1.77 1.42
C PRO A 431 -25.19 -1.83 0.93
N ASN A 432 -25.67 -0.71 0.40
CA ASN A 432 -27.03 -0.59 -0.14
C ASN A 432 -27.28 -1.46 -1.39
N ILE A 433 -26.22 -1.80 -2.14
CA ILE A 433 -26.31 -2.61 -3.36
C ILE A 433 -25.47 -3.87 -3.14
N LEU A 434 -26.14 -4.99 -2.88
CA LEU A 434 -25.50 -6.28 -2.67
C LEU A 434 -25.42 -7.13 -3.94
N ASP A 435 -26.40 -7.03 -4.85
CA ASP A 435 -26.35 -7.64 -6.17
C ASP A 435 -26.13 -6.55 -7.23
N MET A 436 -24.86 -6.33 -7.60
CA MET A 436 -24.50 -5.29 -8.56
C MET A 436 -24.96 -5.62 -9.99
N VAL A 437 -24.93 -6.89 -10.38
CA VAL A 437 -25.36 -7.33 -11.72
C VAL A 437 -26.88 -7.17 -11.86
N GLY A 438 -27.63 -7.65 -10.86
CA GLY A 438 -29.08 -7.48 -10.80
C GLY A 438 -29.49 -6.01 -10.70
N TYR A 439 -28.74 -5.19 -9.97
CA TYR A 439 -28.98 -3.75 -9.92
C TYR A 439 -28.83 -3.10 -11.30
N VAL A 440 -27.75 -3.36 -12.03
CA VAL A 440 -27.57 -2.80 -13.39
C VAL A 440 -28.63 -3.34 -14.36
N ARG A 441 -29.00 -4.63 -14.26
CA ARG A 441 -30.11 -5.22 -15.04
C ARG A 441 -31.44 -4.52 -14.75
N SER A 442 -31.71 -4.18 -13.48
CA SER A 442 -32.94 -3.46 -13.08
C SER A 442 -33.05 -2.05 -13.67
N LYS A 443 -31.93 -1.47 -14.14
CA LYS A 443 -31.88 -0.19 -14.85
C LYS A 443 -32.12 -0.31 -16.35
N GLY A 444 -32.45 -1.50 -16.84
CA GLY A 444 -32.84 -1.74 -18.23
C GLY A 444 -31.69 -2.10 -19.18
N MET A 445 -30.49 -2.34 -18.66
CA MET A 445 -29.39 -2.82 -19.49
C MET A 445 -29.58 -4.30 -19.86
N GLN A 446 -29.31 -4.64 -21.11
CA GLN A 446 -29.17 -6.02 -21.54
C GLN A 446 -27.79 -6.53 -21.13
N ILE A 447 -27.77 -7.48 -20.19
CA ILE A 447 -26.55 -8.13 -19.71
C ILE A 447 -26.29 -9.39 -20.54
N ILE A 448 -25.10 -9.51 -21.09
CA ILE A 448 -24.62 -10.65 -21.86
C ILE A 448 -23.57 -11.38 -21.03
N ASP A 449 -23.87 -12.60 -20.63
CA ASP A 449 -22.91 -13.51 -20.00
C ASP A 449 -22.32 -14.42 -21.09
N LEU A 450 -21.00 -14.39 -21.26
CA LEU A 450 -20.33 -15.19 -22.28
C LEU A 450 -20.32 -16.67 -21.90
N THR A 451 -20.58 -17.56 -22.86
CA THR A 451 -20.26 -18.98 -22.68
C THR A 451 -18.74 -19.20 -22.63
N PRO A 452 -18.26 -20.34 -22.12
CA PRO A 452 -16.83 -20.68 -22.18
C PRO A 452 -16.26 -20.62 -23.60
N GLU A 453 -17.02 -21.06 -24.61
CA GLU A 453 -16.63 -21.06 -26.02
C GLU A 453 -16.55 -19.64 -26.58
N GLU A 454 -17.53 -18.79 -26.28
CA GLU A 454 -17.54 -17.37 -26.64
C GLU A 454 -16.34 -16.64 -26.02
N ARG A 455 -16.06 -16.87 -24.73
CA ARG A 455 -14.87 -16.35 -24.04
C ARG A 455 -13.58 -16.84 -24.71
N GLN A 456 -13.50 -18.12 -25.08
CA GLN A 456 -12.31 -18.69 -25.70
C GLN A 456 -12.01 -18.06 -27.07
N GLN A 457 -13.03 -17.59 -27.80
CA GLN A 457 -12.82 -16.85 -29.05
C GLN A 457 -12.09 -15.53 -28.81
N PHE A 458 -12.43 -14.78 -27.76
CA PHE A 458 -11.69 -13.57 -27.39
C PHE A 458 -10.26 -13.88 -26.97
N ILE A 459 -10.06 -14.90 -26.14
CA ILE A 459 -8.71 -15.36 -25.72
C ILE A 459 -7.86 -15.66 -26.96
N ASN A 460 -8.41 -16.40 -27.93
CA ASN A 460 -7.70 -16.76 -29.14
C ASN A 460 -7.37 -15.53 -30.00
N ALA A 461 -8.31 -14.59 -30.14
CA ALA A 461 -8.12 -13.38 -30.92
C ALA A 461 -7.04 -12.45 -30.33
N THR A 462 -6.83 -12.48 -29.00
CA THR A 462 -5.84 -11.63 -28.33
C THR A 462 -4.50 -12.32 -28.06
N LYS A 463 -4.23 -13.51 -28.60
CA LYS A 463 -2.96 -14.23 -28.37
C LYS A 463 -1.72 -13.41 -28.76
N SER A 464 -1.77 -12.71 -29.89
CA SER A 464 -0.64 -11.89 -30.37
C SER A 464 -0.29 -10.71 -29.46
N ILE A 465 -1.20 -10.30 -28.57
CA ILE A 465 -0.93 -9.27 -27.56
C ILE A 465 0.16 -9.74 -26.60
N TYR A 466 0.18 -11.03 -26.25
CA TYR A 466 1.15 -11.59 -25.32
C TYR A 466 2.57 -11.52 -25.90
N ASP A 467 2.74 -11.84 -27.19
CA ASP A 467 4.04 -11.80 -27.87
C ASP A 467 4.68 -10.41 -27.83
N LYS A 468 3.86 -9.36 -27.97
CA LYS A 468 4.30 -7.97 -27.91
C LYS A 468 4.56 -7.50 -26.47
N TRP A 469 3.66 -7.83 -25.54
CA TRP A 469 3.62 -7.17 -24.23
C TRP A 469 4.38 -7.91 -23.13
N ILE A 470 4.55 -9.24 -23.19
CA ILE A 470 5.36 -9.95 -22.20
C ILE A 470 6.81 -9.42 -22.14
N PRO A 471 7.52 -9.20 -23.27
CA PRO A 471 8.86 -8.65 -23.23
C PRO A 471 8.94 -7.25 -22.60
N ILE A 472 7.89 -6.43 -22.78
CA ILE A 472 7.77 -5.07 -22.21
C ILE A 472 7.49 -5.14 -20.70
N ILE A 473 6.63 -6.07 -20.27
CA ILE A 473 6.28 -6.30 -18.87
C ILE A 473 7.49 -6.86 -18.10
N GLY A 474 8.27 -7.72 -18.74
CA GLY A 474 9.33 -8.52 -18.14
C GLY A 474 8.93 -9.99 -18.10
N ASN A 475 9.70 -10.83 -18.79
CA ASN A 475 9.46 -12.29 -18.84
C ASN A 475 9.53 -12.94 -17.46
N ASP A 476 10.44 -12.46 -16.62
CA ASP A 476 10.61 -12.89 -15.23
C ASP A 476 9.39 -12.57 -14.36
N ILE A 477 8.84 -11.36 -14.49
CA ILE A 477 7.61 -10.94 -13.80
C ILE A 477 6.42 -11.78 -14.27
N TYR A 478 6.28 -11.97 -15.58
CA TYR A 478 5.21 -12.81 -16.15
C TYR A 478 5.28 -14.26 -15.65
N ASN A 479 6.48 -14.86 -15.65
CA ASN A 479 6.69 -16.23 -15.16
C ASN A 479 6.46 -16.34 -13.64
N ALA A 480 6.88 -15.34 -12.87
CA ALA A 480 6.55 -15.27 -11.44
C ALA A 480 5.04 -15.22 -11.22
N ALA A 481 4.30 -14.47 -12.02
CA ALA A 481 2.85 -14.35 -11.91
C ALA A 481 2.13 -15.67 -12.25
N LEU A 482 2.61 -16.41 -13.26
CA LEU A 482 2.13 -17.78 -13.53
C LEU A 482 2.31 -18.68 -12.30
N LYS A 483 3.52 -18.67 -11.71
CA LYS A 483 3.84 -19.45 -10.52
C LYS A 483 2.98 -19.05 -9.31
N ASP A 484 2.79 -17.75 -9.09
CA ASP A 484 1.95 -17.24 -8.00
C ASP A 484 0.50 -17.74 -8.14
N MET A 485 -0.04 -17.79 -9.36
CA MET A 485 -1.36 -18.38 -9.64
C MET A 485 -1.41 -19.91 -9.60
N GLY A 486 -0.25 -20.59 -9.51
CA GLY A 486 -0.16 -22.06 -9.57
C GLY A 486 -0.31 -22.64 -10.98
N LYS A 487 0.09 -21.90 -12.02
CA LYS A 487 0.07 -22.31 -13.42
C LYS A 487 1.45 -22.75 -13.93
#